data_AF-A0A380K442-F1
#
_entry.id   AF-A0A380K442-F1
#
_cell.length_a   1.000
_cell.length_b   1.000
_cell.length_c   1.000
_cell.angle_alpha   90.00
_cell.angle_beta   90.00
_cell.angle_gamma   90.00
#
_symmetry.space_group_name_H-M   'P 1'
#
loop_
_entity.id
_entity.type
_entity.pdbx_description
1 polymer ?
#
loop_
_entity_poly.entity_id
_entity_poly.type
_entity_poly.pdbx_seq_one_letter_code
_entity_poly.pdbx_strand_id
1 'polypeptide(L)'
;MNKKLITLTLILTSTILLVGCSNNTQTTESSSSSSSTTKTSSTSSASSTADSTLSSSTTSKISEGTLTYTDGSKIYVSDEGEFTVTLTDNTKISRSADGTYAINKADGTTIAKEANGTYALTFTSSGLTVSYNAEDDSYVITETSGVETGNGRAKLNTYLSNHGYSTLDTYDKQVQDIVDYISKNQ
;
A
#
# COMPACT_ATOMS: atom_id res chain seq x y z
N MET A 1 -35.85 15.91 -23.08
CA MET A 1 -36.36 14.53 -23.10
C MET A 1 -36.35 14.05 -24.53
N ASN A 2 -35.42 13.16 -24.88
CA ASN A 2 -35.45 12.28 -26.06
C ASN A 2 -34.38 11.21 -25.86
N LYS A 3 -34.84 10.02 -25.48
CA LYS A 3 -34.04 8.80 -25.27
C LYS A 3 -33.72 8.18 -26.63
N LYS A 4 -32.48 7.73 -26.85
CA LYS A 4 -32.19 6.51 -27.62
C LYS A 4 -30.94 5.80 -27.07
N LEU A 5 -31.19 4.64 -26.47
CA LEU A 5 -30.22 3.55 -26.24
C LEU A 5 -29.70 3.05 -27.58
N ILE A 6 -28.38 2.78 -27.68
CA ILE A 6 -27.86 1.64 -28.46
C ILE A 6 -26.68 1.04 -27.67
N THR A 7 -26.92 -0.16 -27.14
CA THR A 7 -25.95 -1.07 -26.54
C THR A 7 -25.22 -1.82 -27.65
N LEU A 8 -23.89 -1.97 -27.56
CA LEU A 8 -23.18 -3.00 -28.32
C LEU A 8 -22.16 -3.71 -27.43
N THR A 9 -22.55 -4.90 -27.01
CA THR A 9 -21.75 -5.87 -26.26
C THR A 9 -20.78 -6.55 -27.23
N LEU A 10 -19.48 -6.54 -26.93
CA LEU A 10 -18.50 -7.41 -27.60
C LEU A 10 -17.88 -8.35 -26.57
N ILE A 11 -18.39 -9.58 -26.55
CA ILE A 11 -17.81 -10.70 -25.80
C ILE A 11 -16.78 -11.35 -26.73
N LEU A 12 -15.49 -11.28 -26.39
CA LEU A 12 -14.49 -12.21 -26.93
C LEU A 12 -14.10 -13.19 -25.83
N THR A 13 -14.77 -14.33 -25.84
CA THR A 13 -14.30 -15.55 -25.17
C THR A 13 -13.22 -16.18 -26.03
N SER A 14 -11.98 -16.20 -25.57
CA SER A 14 -10.96 -17.16 -26.03
C SER A 14 -10.43 -17.92 -24.83
N THR A 15 -10.84 -19.17 -24.74
CA THR A 15 -10.34 -20.16 -23.80
C THR A 15 -9.25 -21.01 -24.43
N ILE A 16 -8.23 -21.27 -23.60
CA ILE A 16 -7.34 -22.44 -23.54
C ILE A 16 -6.12 -22.45 -24.46
N LEU A 17 -4.94 -22.47 -23.82
CA LEU A 17 -3.97 -23.55 -23.96
C LEU A 17 -3.22 -23.78 -22.63
N LEU A 18 -3.40 -24.99 -22.10
CA LEU A 18 -2.59 -25.61 -21.06
C LEU A 18 -1.15 -25.74 -21.56
N VAL A 19 -0.17 -25.32 -20.76
CA VAL A 19 1.20 -25.84 -20.86
C VAL A 19 1.44 -26.72 -19.64
N GLY A 20 1.49 -28.01 -19.94
CA GLY A 20 1.88 -29.06 -19.01
C GLY A 20 3.39 -29.11 -18.76
N CYS A 21 3.71 -29.81 -17.69
CA CYS A 21 4.99 -29.99 -17.03
C CYS A 21 6.18 -30.29 -17.97
N SER A 22 7.32 -29.66 -17.67
CA SER A 22 8.63 -30.22 -18.00
C SER A 22 9.30 -30.64 -16.69
N ASN A 23 9.40 -31.96 -16.50
CA ASN A 23 10.29 -32.57 -15.53
C ASN A 23 11.73 -32.43 -16.02
N ASN A 24 12.61 -31.89 -15.16
CA ASN A 24 13.99 -32.35 -15.14
C ASN A 24 14.13 -33.29 -13.94
N THR A 25 14.28 -34.58 -14.24
CA THR A 25 14.41 -35.65 -13.26
C THR A 25 15.90 -35.86 -12.99
N GLN A 26 16.34 -35.57 -11.76
CA GLN A 26 17.43 -36.33 -11.16
C GLN A 26 17.35 -36.26 -9.64
N THR A 27 16.55 -37.13 -9.03
CA THR A 27 17.04 -37.89 -7.86
C THR A 27 16.22 -39.15 -7.65
N THR A 28 16.97 -40.19 -7.38
CA THR A 28 16.63 -41.60 -7.31
C THR A 28 16.01 -41.94 -5.95
N GLU A 29 14.92 -42.71 -6.03
CA GLU A 29 14.49 -43.79 -5.11
C GLU A 29 14.31 -43.59 -3.59
N SER A 30 13.12 -44.03 -3.17
CA SER A 30 12.83 -45.01 -2.10
C SER A 30 12.15 -44.53 -0.80
N SER A 31 10.90 -45.01 -0.70
CA SER A 31 10.27 -45.70 0.44
C SER A 31 9.78 -44.96 1.70
N SER A 32 8.51 -45.24 1.99
CA SER A 32 7.94 -45.67 3.28
C SER A 32 7.60 -44.66 4.38
N SER A 33 6.29 -44.45 4.55
CA SER A 33 5.46 -44.63 5.76
C SER A 33 5.84 -44.02 7.13
N SER A 34 4.78 -43.46 7.74
CA SER A 34 4.38 -43.51 9.17
C SER A 34 4.58 -42.27 10.05
N SER A 35 3.41 -41.74 10.47
CA SER A 35 2.99 -41.50 11.86
C SER A 35 3.90 -40.71 12.81
N SER A 36 3.46 -39.54 13.26
CA SER A 36 2.83 -39.37 14.59
C SER A 36 2.90 -37.92 15.10
N THR A 37 1.93 -37.62 15.94
CA THR A 37 1.52 -36.38 16.61
C THR A 37 2.59 -35.62 17.41
N THR A 38 2.45 -34.30 17.48
CA THR A 38 2.42 -33.56 18.77
C THR A 38 1.56 -32.29 18.68
N LYS A 39 0.67 -32.15 19.66
CA LYS A 39 -0.04 -30.90 20.00
C LYS A 39 0.96 -29.93 20.64
N THR A 40 0.82 -28.63 20.39
CA THR A 40 0.99 -27.60 21.44
C THR A 40 0.15 -26.38 21.08
N SER A 41 -0.86 -26.13 21.89
CA SER A 41 -1.60 -24.88 22.03
C SER A 41 -0.75 -23.86 22.77
N SER A 42 -0.74 -22.60 22.35
CA SER A 42 -0.66 -21.42 23.23
C SER A 42 -1.03 -20.14 22.48
N THR A 43 -2.07 -19.51 23.00
CA THR A 43 -2.50 -18.12 22.87
C THR A 43 -1.40 -17.10 23.17
N SER A 44 -1.34 -16.00 22.40
CA SER A 44 -1.17 -14.65 22.94
C SER A 44 -1.38 -13.60 21.84
N SER A 45 -2.47 -12.87 22.00
CA SER A 45 -2.76 -11.63 21.30
C SER A 45 -1.76 -10.57 21.75
N ALA A 46 -1.05 -9.96 20.81
CA ALA A 46 -0.28 -8.74 21.05
C ALA A 46 -0.42 -7.83 19.82
N SER A 47 -1.47 -7.02 19.85
CA SER A 47 -1.63 -5.83 19.02
C SER A 47 -0.38 -4.96 19.20
N SER A 48 0.34 -4.75 18.10
CA SER A 48 1.48 -3.84 18.06
C SER A 48 1.09 -2.70 17.12
N THR A 49 0.71 -1.56 17.70
CA THR A 49 0.75 -0.28 17.00
C THR A 49 2.20 -0.04 16.60
N ALA A 50 2.53 -0.32 15.34
CA ALA A 50 3.82 0.03 14.77
C ALA A 50 3.86 1.55 14.60
N ASP A 51 4.40 2.21 15.62
CA ASP A 51 4.89 3.57 15.53
C ASP A 51 6.10 3.55 14.59
N SER A 52 5.88 3.85 13.31
CA SER A 52 6.93 4.03 12.32
C SER A 52 7.60 5.39 12.53
N THR A 53 8.22 5.59 13.69
CA THR A 53 9.02 6.77 13.98
C THR A 53 10.37 6.63 13.29
N LEU A 54 10.64 7.53 12.33
CA LEU A 54 11.94 7.70 11.70
C LEU A 54 12.94 8.14 12.79
N SER A 55 13.76 7.21 13.28
CA SER A 55 14.72 7.50 14.35
C SER A 55 15.95 8.20 13.77
N SER A 56 16.11 9.47 14.16
CA SER A 56 17.16 10.37 13.72
C SER A 56 18.54 9.93 14.22
N SER A 57 19.45 9.52 13.32
CA SER A 57 20.88 9.72 13.57
C SER A 57 21.71 9.95 12.29
N THR A 58 22.48 11.04 12.34
CA THR A 58 23.59 11.48 11.46
C THR A 58 23.24 11.98 10.04
N THR A 59 23.12 13.32 9.94
CA THR A 59 22.92 14.11 8.71
C THR A 59 24.12 14.04 7.77
N SER A 60 23.95 13.34 6.65
CA SER A 60 24.71 13.61 5.42
C SER A 60 23.85 14.50 4.52
N LYS A 61 24.45 15.55 3.95
CA LYS A 61 23.75 16.44 3.01
C LYS A 61 23.16 15.65 1.84
N ILE A 62 21.89 15.88 1.50
CA ILE A 62 21.14 15.12 0.48
C ILE A 62 20.99 15.97 -0.78
N SER A 63 22.04 16.13 -1.58
CA SER A 63 21.92 16.81 -2.89
C SER A 63 21.27 15.88 -3.91
N GLU A 64 21.74 14.63 -3.98
CA GLU A 64 21.17 13.50 -4.72
C GLU A 64 21.74 12.21 -4.13
N GLY A 65 21.06 11.09 -4.33
CA GLY A 65 21.59 9.76 -4.03
C GLY A 65 20.94 9.07 -2.84
N THR A 66 21.61 8.05 -2.31
CA THR A 66 21.02 7.15 -1.31
C THR A 66 21.59 7.42 0.08
N LEU A 67 20.73 7.78 1.03
CA LEU A 67 21.00 7.70 2.45
C LEU A 67 20.58 6.34 3.00
N THR A 68 21.42 5.74 3.84
CA THR A 68 21.06 4.55 4.65
C THR A 68 21.19 4.92 6.12
N TYR A 69 20.13 4.68 6.87
CA TYR A 69 20.04 4.95 8.30
C TYR A 69 20.55 3.76 9.12
N THR A 70 20.86 4.01 10.39
CA THR A 70 21.34 2.98 11.32
C THR A 70 20.33 1.87 11.58
N ASP A 71 19.03 2.17 11.48
CA ASP A 71 17.95 1.20 11.59
C ASP A 71 17.86 0.29 10.35
N GLY A 72 18.51 0.65 9.24
CA GLY A 72 18.45 -0.04 7.96
C GLY A 72 17.51 0.59 6.94
N SER A 73 16.71 1.60 7.34
CA SER A 73 15.88 2.39 6.44
C SER A 73 16.75 3.10 5.39
N LYS A 74 16.17 3.37 4.22
CA LYS A 74 16.87 4.01 3.10
C LYS A 74 16.01 5.11 2.49
N ILE A 75 16.63 6.22 2.13
CA ILE A 75 16.01 7.29 1.35
C ILE A 75 16.86 7.51 0.11
N TYR A 76 16.21 7.49 -1.05
CA TYR A 76 16.77 7.94 -2.32
C TYR A 76 16.08 9.23 -2.74
N VAL A 77 16.85 10.24 -3.16
CA VAL A 77 16.33 11.52 -3.66
C VAL A 77 16.94 11.80 -5.04
N SER A 78 16.11 12.22 -5.98
CA SER A 78 16.53 12.69 -7.31
C SER A 78 16.78 14.20 -7.32
N ASP A 79 17.47 14.69 -8.35
CA ASP A 79 17.73 16.13 -8.58
C ASP A 79 16.44 16.97 -8.61
N GLU A 80 15.33 16.38 -9.04
CA GLU A 80 14.04 17.05 -9.21
C GLU A 80 13.19 17.07 -7.93
N GLY A 81 13.74 16.60 -6.80
CA GLY A 81 13.07 16.58 -5.50
C GLY A 81 12.07 15.43 -5.33
N GLU A 82 12.07 14.47 -6.26
CA GLU A 82 11.38 13.20 -6.10
C GLU A 82 12.14 12.32 -5.10
N PHE A 83 11.42 11.43 -4.42
CA PHE A 83 12.07 10.52 -3.50
C PHE A 83 11.43 9.15 -3.45
N THR A 84 12.23 8.17 -3.00
CA THR A 84 11.77 6.86 -2.56
C THR A 84 12.36 6.53 -1.20
N VAL A 85 11.50 6.16 -0.26
CA VAL A 85 11.88 5.63 1.05
C VAL A 85 11.60 4.14 1.09
N THR A 86 12.53 3.35 1.61
CA THR A 86 12.29 1.95 2.00
C THR A 86 12.56 1.83 3.49
N LEU A 87 11.53 1.51 4.26
CA LEU A 87 11.60 1.28 5.69
C LEU A 87 12.05 -0.16 5.99
N THR A 88 12.43 -0.41 7.24
CA THR A 88 12.93 -1.71 7.72
C THR A 88 11.91 -2.84 7.63
N ASP A 89 10.62 -2.52 7.72
CA ASP A 89 9.51 -3.45 7.55
C ASP A 89 9.22 -3.78 6.08
N ASN A 90 10.00 -3.23 5.13
CA ASN A 90 9.80 -3.24 3.68
C ASN A 90 8.66 -2.36 3.16
N THR A 91 8.11 -1.46 3.98
CA THR A 91 7.21 -0.41 3.49
C THR A 91 7.98 0.52 2.55
N LYS A 92 7.43 0.75 1.36
CA LYS A 92 7.96 1.65 0.34
C LYS A 92 7.08 2.89 0.22
N ILE A 93 7.69 4.06 0.22
CA ILE A 93 7.01 5.34 0.03
C ILE A 93 7.68 6.05 -1.13
N SER A 94 6.94 6.46 -2.15
CA SER A 94 7.47 7.22 -3.28
C SER A 94 6.66 8.48 -3.49
N ARG A 95 7.32 9.59 -3.85
CA ARG A 95 6.68 10.85 -4.19
C ARG A 95 7.31 11.44 -5.44
N SER A 96 6.46 11.89 -6.37
CA SER A 96 6.85 12.62 -7.59
C SER A 96 6.81 14.13 -7.37
N ALA A 97 7.43 14.88 -8.28
CA ALA A 97 7.54 16.34 -8.18
C ALA A 97 6.18 17.07 -8.18
N ASP A 98 5.17 16.51 -8.86
CA ASP A 98 3.80 17.02 -8.94
C ASP A 98 2.97 16.82 -7.65
N GLY A 99 3.54 16.17 -6.63
CA GLY A 99 2.88 15.87 -5.36
C GLY A 99 2.11 14.55 -5.33
N THR A 100 2.08 13.80 -6.43
CA THR A 100 1.61 12.40 -6.46
C THR A 100 2.48 11.57 -5.53
N TYR A 101 1.87 10.65 -4.77
CA TYR A 101 2.62 9.69 -3.97
C TYR A 101 1.96 8.32 -3.88
N ALA A 102 2.78 7.32 -3.57
CA ALA A 102 2.35 5.97 -3.25
C ALA A 102 3.01 5.46 -1.96
N ILE A 103 2.26 4.70 -1.17
CA ILE A 103 2.74 3.96 0.01
C ILE A 103 2.34 2.50 -0.16
N ASN A 104 3.33 1.62 -0.25
CA ASN A 104 3.15 0.19 -0.40
C ASN A 104 3.71 -0.48 0.86
N LYS A 105 2.82 -0.94 1.72
CA LYS A 105 3.19 -1.63 2.96
C LYS A 105 3.49 -3.11 2.69
N ALA A 106 4.27 -3.71 3.57
CA ALA A 106 4.66 -5.11 3.44
C ALA A 106 3.51 -6.11 3.63
N ASP A 107 2.43 -5.72 4.30
CA ASP A 107 1.20 -6.49 4.42
C ASP A 107 0.34 -6.47 3.13
N GLY A 108 0.82 -5.78 2.10
CA GLY A 108 0.12 -5.60 0.82
C GLY A 108 -0.88 -4.45 0.82
N THR A 109 -0.99 -3.66 1.89
CA THR A 109 -1.79 -2.43 1.90
C THR A 109 -1.16 -1.41 0.96
N THR A 110 -1.98 -0.79 0.11
CA THR A 110 -1.55 0.25 -0.84
C THR A 110 -2.34 1.54 -0.64
N ILE A 111 -1.65 2.67 -0.73
CA ILE A 111 -2.22 4.01 -0.71
C ILE A 111 -1.62 4.76 -1.88
N ALA A 112 -2.46 5.31 -2.74
CA ALA A 112 -2.05 6.20 -3.82
C ALA A 112 -2.80 7.52 -3.69
N LYS A 113 -2.09 8.62 -3.92
CA LYS A 113 -2.63 9.96 -4.06
C LYS A 113 -2.17 10.53 -5.39
N GLU A 114 -3.12 10.99 -6.19
CA GLU A 114 -2.85 11.72 -7.44
C GLU A 114 -2.56 13.20 -7.17
N ALA A 115 -1.92 13.88 -8.12
CA ALA A 115 -1.60 15.31 -8.01
C ALA A 115 -2.81 16.21 -7.69
N ASN A 116 -4.02 15.83 -8.15
CA ASN A 116 -5.24 16.57 -7.86
C ASN A 116 -5.83 16.31 -6.46
N GLY A 117 -5.20 15.44 -5.67
CA GLY A 117 -5.62 15.07 -4.32
C GLY A 117 -6.65 13.94 -4.25
N THR A 118 -6.96 13.28 -5.37
CA THR A 118 -7.76 12.04 -5.40
C THR A 118 -6.96 10.88 -4.79
N TYR A 119 -7.64 9.98 -4.08
CA TYR A 119 -7.02 8.82 -3.43
C TYR A 119 -7.62 7.49 -3.88
N ALA A 120 -6.76 6.47 -3.88
CA ALA A 120 -7.13 5.07 -3.91
C ALA A 120 -6.39 4.31 -2.79
N LEU A 121 -7.13 3.64 -1.91
CA LEU A 121 -6.57 2.83 -0.82
C LEU A 121 -7.07 1.39 -0.94
N THR A 122 -6.19 0.43 -0.70
CA THR A 122 -6.53 -0.99 -0.58
C THR A 122 -5.90 -1.55 0.68
N PHE A 123 -6.73 -2.06 1.60
CA PHE A 123 -6.30 -2.69 2.84
C PHE A 123 -6.43 -4.20 2.70
N THR A 124 -5.33 -4.87 2.36
CA THR A 124 -5.32 -6.29 2.00
C THR A 124 -5.81 -7.19 3.12
N SER A 125 -5.53 -6.86 4.39
CA SER A 125 -5.96 -7.69 5.53
C SER A 125 -7.47 -7.70 5.76
N SER A 126 -8.19 -6.63 5.40
CA SER A 126 -9.65 -6.54 5.61
C SER A 126 -10.45 -6.68 4.30
N GLY A 127 -9.79 -6.55 3.15
CA GLY A 127 -10.43 -6.42 1.85
C GLY A 127 -11.14 -5.08 1.65
N LEU A 128 -10.92 -4.10 2.54
CA LEU A 128 -11.50 -2.76 2.42
C LEU A 128 -10.79 -2.00 1.30
N THR A 129 -11.56 -1.36 0.44
CA THR A 129 -11.05 -0.41 -0.56
C THR A 129 -11.74 0.94 -0.40
N VAL A 130 -10.98 2.01 -0.64
CA VAL A 130 -11.49 3.38 -0.61
C VAL A 130 -11.09 4.09 -1.87
N SER A 131 -12.04 4.79 -2.48
CA SER A 131 -11.77 5.81 -3.48
C SER A 131 -12.32 7.14 -2.96
N TYR A 132 -11.50 8.18 -2.99
CA TYR A 132 -11.90 9.55 -2.65
C TYR A 132 -11.56 10.45 -3.82
N ASN A 133 -12.56 11.15 -4.35
CA ASN A 133 -12.41 12.11 -5.43
C ASN A 133 -12.37 13.52 -4.84
N ALA A 134 -11.26 14.22 -5.07
CA ALA A 134 -11.06 15.56 -4.53
C ALA A 134 -11.86 16.63 -5.28
N GLU A 135 -12.20 16.41 -6.54
CA GLU A 135 -12.88 17.40 -7.40
C GLU A 135 -14.33 17.64 -6.95
N ASP A 136 -15.00 16.58 -6.50
CA ASP A 136 -16.40 16.62 -6.04
C ASP A 136 -16.56 16.27 -4.55
N ASP A 137 -15.44 16.17 -3.82
CA ASP A 137 -15.37 15.83 -2.40
C ASP A 137 -16.22 14.59 -2.06
N SER A 138 -16.21 13.59 -2.94
CA SER A 138 -16.98 12.35 -2.80
C SER A 138 -16.08 11.16 -2.43
N TYR A 139 -16.66 10.15 -1.79
CA TYR A 139 -15.97 8.90 -1.51
C TYR A 139 -16.86 7.69 -1.71
N VAL A 140 -16.21 6.57 -2.03
CA VAL A 140 -16.77 5.22 -2.06
C VAL A 140 -15.88 4.33 -1.22
N ILE A 141 -16.48 3.62 -0.27
CA ILE A 141 -15.85 2.58 0.53
C ILE A 141 -16.50 1.26 0.13
N THR A 142 -15.70 0.28 -0.26
CA THR A 142 -16.19 -1.07 -0.54
C THR A 142 -15.57 -2.04 0.45
N GLU A 143 -16.44 -2.78 1.14
CA GLU A 143 -16.08 -3.86 2.04
C GLU A 143 -16.78 -5.15 1.60
N THR A 144 -16.45 -6.27 2.26
CA THR A 144 -17.21 -7.52 2.10
C THR A 144 -18.68 -7.36 2.51
N SER A 145 -18.96 -6.47 3.47
CA SER A 145 -20.30 -6.20 4.03
C SER A 145 -21.20 -5.41 3.07
N GLY A 146 -20.62 -4.66 2.13
CA GLY A 146 -21.35 -3.79 1.22
C GLY A 146 -20.53 -2.61 0.73
N VAL A 147 -21.24 -1.62 0.17
CA VAL A 147 -20.68 -0.38 -0.36
C VAL A 147 -21.28 0.79 0.42
N GLU A 148 -20.42 1.67 0.93
CA GLU A 148 -20.79 2.95 1.50
C GLU A 148 -20.32 4.07 0.57
N THR A 149 -21.16 5.09 0.39
CA THR A 149 -20.83 6.28 -0.40
C THR A 149 -21.16 7.52 0.40
N GLY A 150 -20.36 8.56 0.26
CA GLY A 150 -20.63 9.83 0.92
C GLY A 150 -19.82 10.97 0.35
N ASN A 151 -19.86 12.10 1.06
CA ASN A 151 -19.13 13.30 0.71
C ASN A 151 -18.46 13.90 1.95
N GLY A 152 -17.32 14.54 1.75
CA GLY A 152 -16.54 15.18 2.79
C GLY A 152 -15.35 14.34 3.22
N ARG A 153 -14.15 14.82 2.92
CA ARG A 153 -12.89 14.28 3.44
C ARG A 153 -12.91 14.07 4.96
N ALA A 154 -13.46 15.02 5.71
CA ALA A 154 -13.53 14.92 7.18
C ALA A 154 -14.39 13.73 7.64
N LYS A 155 -15.50 13.43 6.93
CA LYS A 155 -16.34 12.27 7.24
C LYS A 155 -15.62 10.97 6.88
N LEU A 156 -14.94 10.93 5.74
CA LEU A 156 -14.12 9.78 5.37
C LEU A 156 -13.00 9.53 6.39
N ASN A 157 -12.28 10.56 6.82
CA ASN A 157 -11.25 10.42 7.86
C ASN A 157 -11.84 9.94 9.19
N THR A 158 -13.04 10.42 9.55
CA THR A 158 -13.77 9.93 10.73
C THR A 158 -14.11 8.45 10.59
N TYR A 159 -14.62 8.02 9.44
CA TYR A 159 -14.89 6.60 9.15
C TYR A 159 -13.61 5.75 9.30
N LEU A 160 -12.54 6.14 8.60
CA LEU A 160 -11.26 5.42 8.61
C LEU A 160 -10.74 5.27 10.05
N SER A 161 -10.72 6.36 10.80
CA SER A 161 -10.27 6.36 12.20
C SER A 161 -11.15 5.50 13.10
N ASN A 162 -12.48 5.56 12.96
CA ASN A 162 -13.41 4.76 13.76
C ASN A 162 -13.27 3.26 13.50
N HIS A 163 -12.81 2.89 12.31
CA HIS A 163 -12.56 1.51 11.90
C HIS A 163 -11.09 1.08 12.09
N GLY A 164 -10.26 1.92 12.72
CA GLY A 164 -8.86 1.58 13.05
C GLY A 164 -7.86 1.72 11.90
N TYR A 165 -8.24 2.38 10.81
CA TYR A 165 -7.36 2.68 9.68
C TYR A 165 -6.70 4.06 9.84
N SER A 166 -5.51 4.22 9.27
CA SER A 166 -4.89 5.55 9.13
C SER A 166 -5.72 6.41 8.18
N THR A 167 -5.83 7.69 8.48
CA THR A 167 -6.63 8.64 7.71
C THR A 167 -5.86 9.19 6.51
N LEU A 168 -6.56 9.85 5.57
CA LEU A 168 -5.89 10.53 4.45
C LEU A 168 -4.93 11.61 4.96
N ASP A 169 -5.29 12.32 6.03
CA ASP A 169 -4.45 13.35 6.64
C ASP A 169 -3.19 12.75 7.29
N THR A 170 -3.30 11.55 7.84
CA THR A 170 -2.15 10.82 8.40
C THR A 170 -1.13 10.46 7.31
N TYR A 171 -1.60 10.02 6.14
CA TYR A 171 -0.72 9.71 5.02
C TYR A 171 -0.07 10.98 4.43
N ASP A 172 -0.83 12.06 4.28
CA ASP A 172 -0.28 13.36 3.85
C ASP A 172 0.80 13.85 4.80
N LYS A 173 0.52 13.80 6.12
CA LYS A 173 1.47 14.18 7.17
C LYS A 173 2.74 13.34 7.08
N GLN A 174 2.62 12.02 6.93
CA GLN A 174 3.76 11.12 6.82
C GLN A 174 4.67 11.49 5.64
N VAL A 175 4.09 11.74 4.47
CA VAL A 175 4.83 12.12 3.26
C VAL A 175 5.45 13.51 3.42
N GLN A 176 4.72 14.46 4.00
CA GLN A 176 5.23 15.81 4.25
C GLN A 176 6.38 15.83 5.26
N ASP A 177 6.34 14.99 6.29
CA ASP A 177 7.44 14.90 7.26
C ASP A 177 8.74 14.40 6.60
N ILE A 178 8.64 13.55 5.57
CA ILE A 178 9.79 13.12 4.76
C ILE A 178 10.30 14.29 3.88
N VAL A 179 9.40 15.04 3.23
CA VAL A 179 9.77 16.23 2.45
C VAL A 179 10.51 17.25 3.32
N ASP A 180 9.97 17.54 4.50
CA ASP A 180 10.56 18.47 5.46
C ASP A 180 11.92 17.98 5.96
N TYR A 181 12.05 16.67 6.20
CA TYR A 181 13.33 16.07 6.58
C TYR A 181 14.36 16.25 5.46
N ILE A 182 14.04 15.90 4.21
CA ILE A 182 14.97 16.03 3.09
C ILE A 182 15.40 17.49 2.93
N SER A 183 14.44 18.42 2.94
CA SER A 183 14.69 19.85 2.78
C SER A 183 15.59 20.44 3.87
N LYS A 184 15.45 19.98 5.13
CA LYS A 184 16.32 20.41 6.26
C LYS A 184 17.74 19.87 6.16
N ASN A 185 17.97 18.84 5.37
CA ASN A 185 19.24 18.14 5.24
C ASN A 185 19.86 18.31 3.83
N GLN A 186 19.40 19.28 3.04
CA GLN A 186 20.06 19.78 1.82
C GLN A 186 21.08 20.87 2.19
#